data_AF-A0A369FSK6-F1
#
_entry.id   AF-A0A369FSK6-F1
#
_cell.length_a   1.000
_cell.length_b   1.000
_cell.length_c   1.000
_cell.angle_alpha   90.00
_cell.angle_beta   90.00
_cell.angle_gamma   90.00
#
_symmetry.space_group_name_H-M   'P 1'
#
loop_
_entity.id
_entity.type
_entity.pdbx_description
1 polymer ?
#
loop_
_entity_poly.entity_id
_entity_poly.type
_entity_poly.pdbx_seq_one_letter_code
_entity_poly.pdbx_strand_id
1 'polypeptide(L)'
;MNMQITKILNNNVVVVIDDQQREKVVMGRGIGFQKRPGERINSSGIEKEYALSSHELNGRLSELLSHIPLEVMATCDRIISLAQERLGKLQDSIYISLTDHCQFAIKRFQQNVLLPNPLLWDIQRLYPKEFQLGEEALAIIDKRLGVQLPKDEVGFIAMHLVSAQMSGNMEDVAGVTQLMREMLQLIKFQFSLNYQEECLSYQRLVTHLKFLSWRILEHASINDSDESLQQAVKQNYPQAWQCAERIAIFIGLQYQRKISPAEIMFLAINIERVRKEH
;
A
#
# COMPACT_ATOMS: atom_id res chain seq x y z
N MET A 1 -17.08 -29.92 0.13
CA MET A 1 -15.62 -29.85 -0.05
C MET A 1 -15.00 -30.56 1.13
N ASN A 2 -14.16 -31.57 0.92
CA ASN A 2 -13.42 -32.14 2.05
C ASN A 2 -12.18 -31.27 2.30
N MET A 3 -11.95 -30.93 3.56
CA MET A 3 -10.74 -30.25 4.01
C MET A 3 -10.17 -31.05 5.17
N GLN A 4 -8.91 -31.47 5.03
CA GLN A 4 -8.21 -32.25 6.03
C GLN A 4 -7.16 -31.39 6.72
N ILE A 5 -7.15 -31.40 8.05
CA ILE A 5 -6.20 -30.62 8.86
C ILE A 5 -4.80 -31.19 8.65
N THR A 6 -3.86 -30.35 8.25
CA THR A 6 -2.43 -30.68 8.24
C THR A 6 -1.72 -30.15 9.47
N LYS A 7 -2.11 -28.97 9.96
CA LYS A 7 -1.51 -28.32 11.13
C LYS A 7 -2.56 -27.55 11.92
N ILE A 8 -2.46 -27.59 13.24
CA ILE A 8 -3.27 -26.76 14.14
C ILE A 8 -2.36 -25.63 14.63
N LEU A 9 -2.77 -24.38 14.39
CA LEU A 9 -1.97 -23.21 14.77
C LEU A 9 -2.39 -22.70 16.15
N ASN A 10 -3.70 -22.59 16.37
CA ASN A 10 -4.31 -22.37 17.67
C ASN A 10 -5.77 -22.86 17.65
N ASN A 11 -6.54 -22.59 18.71
CA ASN A 11 -7.94 -23.01 18.82
C ASN A 11 -8.84 -22.48 17.67
N ASN A 12 -8.42 -21.41 17.00
CA ASN A 12 -9.23 -20.66 16.04
C ASN A 12 -8.67 -20.66 14.61
N VAL A 13 -7.47 -21.21 14.39
CA VAL A 13 -6.81 -21.22 13.09
C VAL A 13 -6.14 -22.57 12.84
N VAL A 14 -6.40 -23.13 11.67
CA VAL A 14 -5.83 -24.41 11.21
C VAL A 14 -5.34 -24.29 9.77
N VAL A 15 -4.32 -25.08 9.42
CA VAL A 15 -3.90 -25.29 8.04
C VAL A 15 -4.56 -26.57 7.56
N VAL A 16 -5.17 -26.51 6.38
CA VAL A 16 -5.83 -27.65 5.75
C VAL A 16 -5.35 -27.85 4.33
N ILE A 17 -5.52 -29.07 3.83
CA ILE A 17 -5.43 -29.38 2.40
C ILE A 17 -6.84 -29.66 1.89
N ASP A 18 -7.19 -29.04 0.76
CA ASP A 18 -8.46 -29.27 0.07
C ASP A 18 -8.39 -30.46 -0.92
N ASP A 19 -9.52 -30.79 -1.53
CA ASP A 19 -9.63 -31.88 -2.52
C ASP A 19 -8.67 -31.72 -3.72
N GLN A 20 -8.17 -30.51 -4.00
CA GLN A 20 -7.23 -30.21 -5.10
C GLN A 20 -5.77 -30.23 -4.64
N GLN A 21 -5.48 -30.76 -3.45
CA GLN A 21 -4.13 -30.76 -2.84
C GLN A 21 -3.58 -29.34 -2.62
N ARG A 22 -4.45 -28.33 -2.47
CA ARG A 22 -4.03 -26.97 -2.17
C ARG A 22 -4.06 -26.74 -0.67
N GLU A 23 -2.95 -26.21 -0.16
CA GLU A 23 -2.86 -25.76 1.22
C GLU A 23 -3.64 -24.46 1.42
N LYS A 24 -4.45 -24.41 2.47
CA LYS A 24 -5.25 -23.25 2.86
C LYS A 24 -5.12 -23.00 4.36
N VAL A 25 -5.14 -21.74 4.74
CA VAL A 25 -5.30 -21.32 6.14
C VAL A 25 -6.76 -21.04 6.41
N VAL A 26 -7.35 -21.71 7.40
CA VAL A 26 -8.76 -21.60 7.74
C VAL A 26 -8.91 -21.03 9.14
N MET A 27 -9.78 -20.04 9.26
CA MET A 27 -10.07 -19.32 10.48
C MET A 27 -11.54 -19.48 10.86
N GLY A 28 -11.80 -19.70 12.14
CA GLY A 28 -13.14 -19.78 12.69
C GLY A 28 -13.12 -20.09 14.17
N ARG A 29 -14.12 -19.59 14.91
CA ARG A 29 -14.20 -19.80 16.36
C ARG A 29 -14.18 -21.28 16.73
N GLY A 30 -13.16 -21.69 17.47
CA GLY A 30 -13.00 -23.06 17.98
C GLY A 30 -12.71 -24.12 16.91
N ILE A 31 -12.38 -23.74 15.67
CA ILE A 31 -12.21 -24.70 14.56
C ILE A 31 -11.06 -25.70 14.79
N GLY A 32 -10.03 -25.31 15.54
CA GLY A 32 -8.91 -26.17 15.94
C GLY A 32 -9.07 -26.79 17.32
N PHE A 33 -10.11 -26.45 18.07
CA PHE A 33 -10.29 -26.91 19.45
C PHE A 33 -10.55 -28.41 19.50
N GLN A 34 -9.74 -29.13 20.28
CA GLN A 34 -9.78 -30.60 20.43
C GLN A 34 -9.62 -31.40 19.12
N LYS A 35 -9.11 -30.77 18.06
CA LYS A 35 -8.80 -31.42 16.78
C LYS A 35 -7.38 -31.98 16.76
N ARG A 36 -7.10 -32.85 15.79
CA ARG A 36 -5.77 -33.37 15.49
C ARG A 36 -5.46 -33.30 13.99
N PRO A 37 -4.19 -33.18 13.59
CA PRO A 37 -3.79 -33.39 12.20
C PRO A 37 -4.32 -34.71 11.66
N GLY A 38 -4.82 -34.69 10.43
CA GLY A 38 -5.50 -35.81 9.77
C GLY A 38 -7.03 -35.80 9.92
N GLU A 39 -7.58 -35.05 10.89
CA GLU A 39 -9.03 -34.91 11.02
C GLU A 39 -9.62 -33.97 9.97
N ARG A 40 -10.93 -34.13 9.71
CA ARG A 40 -11.69 -33.22 8.87
C ARG A 40 -12.26 -32.07 9.67
N ILE A 41 -12.33 -30.90 9.06
CA ILE A 41 -13.08 -29.74 9.58
C ILE A 41 -14.49 -29.70 9.00
N ASN A 42 -15.42 -29.21 9.81
CA ASN A 42 -16.77 -28.92 9.36
C ASN A 42 -16.78 -27.52 8.73
N SER A 43 -17.24 -27.42 7.48
CA SER A 43 -17.28 -26.16 6.74
C SER A 43 -18.22 -25.12 7.34
N SER A 44 -19.17 -25.51 8.20
CA SER A 44 -20.11 -24.58 8.85
C SER A 44 -19.48 -23.66 9.91
N GLY A 45 -18.33 -24.06 10.48
CA GLY A 45 -17.60 -23.25 11.47
C GLY A 45 -16.54 -22.35 10.86
N ILE A 46 -16.41 -22.33 9.54
CA ILE A 46 -15.41 -21.52 8.83
C ILE A 46 -15.93 -20.09 8.73
N GLU A 47 -15.19 -19.15 9.30
CA GLU A 47 -15.43 -17.72 9.13
C GLU A 47 -14.68 -17.17 7.93
N LYS A 48 -13.45 -17.65 7.68
CA LYS A 48 -12.63 -17.24 6.55
C LYS A 48 -11.68 -18.34 6.08
N GLU A 49 -11.48 -18.42 4.78
CA GLU A 49 -10.44 -19.24 4.14
C GLU A 49 -9.46 -18.35 3.39
N TYR A 50 -8.17 -18.58 3.60
CA TYR A 50 -7.10 -17.95 2.84
C TYR A 50 -6.39 -19.01 2.01
N ALA A 51 -6.37 -18.78 0.70
CA ALA A 51 -5.58 -19.54 -0.25
C ALA A 51 -4.61 -18.56 -0.93
N LEU A 52 -3.50 -18.25 -0.25
CA LEU A 52 -2.53 -17.29 -0.77
C LEU A 52 -1.79 -17.88 -1.97
N SER A 53 -1.31 -17.01 -2.85
CA SER A 53 -0.67 -17.40 -4.10
C SER A 53 0.61 -18.25 -3.97
N SER A 54 1.25 -18.32 -2.80
CA SER A 54 2.47 -19.11 -2.59
C SER A 54 2.50 -19.84 -1.24
N HIS A 55 3.19 -20.98 -1.22
CA HIS A 55 3.38 -21.79 -0.01
C HIS A 55 4.16 -21.04 1.08
N GLU A 56 5.12 -20.19 0.70
CA GLU A 56 5.87 -19.35 1.63
C GLU A 56 4.99 -18.31 2.34
N LEU A 57 4.08 -17.66 1.60
CA LEU A 57 3.14 -16.71 2.17
C LEU A 57 2.17 -17.40 3.13
N ASN A 58 1.69 -18.60 2.77
CA ASN A 58 0.88 -19.42 3.67
C ASN A 58 1.64 -19.78 4.95
N GLY A 59 2.94 -20.11 4.85
CA GLY A 59 3.80 -20.40 5.99
C GLY A 59 3.95 -19.20 6.94
N ARG A 60 4.28 -18.03 6.40
CA ARG A 60 4.41 -16.78 7.18
C ARG A 60 3.09 -16.34 7.80
N LEU A 61 1.99 -16.40 7.05
CA LEU A 61 0.65 -16.12 7.59
C LEU A 61 0.35 -17.08 8.74
N SER A 62 0.60 -18.38 8.56
CA SER A 62 0.36 -19.38 9.59
C SER A 62 1.14 -19.11 10.88
N GLU A 63 2.40 -18.71 10.77
CA GLU A 63 3.22 -18.34 11.92
C GLU A 63 2.65 -17.12 12.65
N LEU A 64 2.33 -16.05 11.93
CA LEU A 64 1.75 -14.84 12.53
C LEU A 64 0.42 -15.13 13.22
N LEU A 65 -0.52 -15.79 12.53
CA LEU A 65 -1.86 -16.04 13.07
C LEU A 65 -1.85 -16.97 14.29
N SER A 66 -0.77 -17.73 14.53
CA SER A 66 -0.65 -18.56 15.73
C SER A 66 -0.63 -17.73 17.03
N HIS A 67 -0.16 -16.48 16.96
CA HIS A 67 0.05 -15.59 18.11
C HIS A 67 -0.89 -14.38 18.16
N ILE A 68 -1.79 -14.23 17.19
CA ILE A 68 -2.70 -13.09 17.08
C ILE A 68 -4.12 -13.51 17.52
N PRO A 69 -4.83 -12.71 18.34
CA PRO A 69 -6.22 -13.01 18.72
C PRO A 69 -7.18 -13.05 17.52
N LEU A 70 -8.17 -13.95 17.57
CA LEU A 70 -9.19 -14.13 16.50
C LEU A 70 -9.89 -12.80 16.19
N GLU A 71 -10.21 -12.02 17.21
CA GLU A 71 -10.91 -10.75 17.10
C GLU A 71 -10.09 -9.73 16.30
N VAL A 72 -8.76 -9.71 16.46
CA VAL A 72 -7.86 -8.81 15.73
C VAL A 72 -7.78 -9.21 14.26
N MET A 73 -7.58 -10.50 13.96
CA MET A 73 -7.51 -10.93 12.55
C MET A 73 -8.85 -10.81 11.84
N ALA A 74 -9.99 -11.05 12.52
CA ALA A 74 -11.32 -10.82 11.94
C ALA A 74 -11.60 -9.32 11.70
N THR A 75 -11.02 -8.45 12.53
CA THR A 75 -11.09 -6.99 12.34
C THR A 75 -10.26 -6.57 11.13
N CYS A 76 -9.04 -7.10 10.98
CA CYS A 76 -8.18 -6.83 9.83
C CYS A 76 -8.79 -7.35 8.53
N ASP A 77 -9.38 -8.55 8.52
CA ASP A 77 -10.09 -9.10 7.35
C ASP A 77 -11.23 -8.17 6.90
N ARG A 78 -11.96 -7.59 7.84
CA ARG A 78 -13.03 -6.62 7.54
C ARG A 78 -12.48 -5.34 6.90
N ILE A 79 -11.35 -4.82 7.42
CA ILE A 79 -10.68 -3.63 6.89
C ILE A 79 -10.19 -3.91 5.46
N ILE A 80 -9.52 -5.04 5.24
CA ILE A 80 -8.98 -5.43 3.94
C ILE A 80 -10.12 -5.62 2.93
N SER A 81 -11.21 -6.27 3.33
CA SER A 81 -12.39 -6.46 2.47
C SER A 81 -12.98 -5.11 2.04
N LEU A 82 -13.14 -4.16 2.96
CA LEU A 82 -13.60 -2.81 2.64
C LEU A 82 -12.63 -2.08 1.70
N ALA A 83 -11.32 -2.24 1.91
CA ALA A 83 -10.31 -1.65 1.05
C ALA A 83 -10.36 -2.26 -0.36
N GLN A 84 -10.53 -3.57 -0.50
CA GLN A 84 -10.67 -4.26 -1.78
C GLN A 84 -11.91 -3.80 -2.56
N GLU A 85 -13.03 -3.57 -1.87
CA GLU A 85 -14.26 -3.03 -2.49
C GLU A 85 -14.04 -1.66 -3.13
N ARG A 86 -13.17 -0.82 -2.56
CA ARG A 86 -12.96 0.57 -3.02
C ARG A 86 -11.72 0.78 -3.89
N LEU A 87 -10.66 0.04 -3.64
CA LEU A 87 -9.36 0.17 -4.30
C LEU A 87 -9.15 -0.90 -5.38
N GLY A 88 -10.01 -1.93 -5.43
CA GLY A 88 -9.87 -3.07 -6.33
C GLY A 88 -8.92 -4.14 -5.77
N LYS A 89 -8.27 -4.88 -6.67
CA LYS A 89 -7.39 -5.99 -6.26
C LYS A 89 -6.19 -5.47 -5.47
N LEU A 90 -6.01 -6.03 -4.27
CA LEU A 90 -4.83 -5.86 -3.43
C LEU A 90 -4.02 -7.16 -3.42
N GLN A 91 -2.70 -7.05 -3.24
CA GLN A 91 -1.87 -8.23 -3.04
C GLN A 91 -2.22 -8.96 -1.74
N ASP A 92 -2.20 -10.29 -1.81
CA ASP A 92 -2.45 -11.22 -0.69
C ASP A 92 -1.53 -10.97 0.52
N SER A 93 -0.34 -10.39 0.30
CA SER A 93 0.61 -9.99 1.35
C SER A 93 0.03 -8.98 2.35
N ILE A 94 -1.05 -8.26 2.00
CA ILE A 94 -1.73 -7.32 2.91
C ILE A 94 -2.32 -8.01 4.14
N TYR A 95 -2.77 -9.26 4.02
CA TYR A 95 -3.32 -10.02 5.15
C TYR A 95 -2.26 -10.30 6.22
N ILE A 96 -1.00 -10.41 5.80
CA ILE A 96 0.16 -10.56 6.69
C ILE A 96 0.53 -9.19 7.26
N SER A 97 0.82 -8.23 6.38
CA SER A 97 1.43 -6.96 6.78
C SER A 97 0.48 -6.07 7.61
N LEU A 98 -0.78 -5.95 7.22
CA LEU A 98 -1.75 -5.14 7.97
C LEU A 98 -2.13 -5.79 9.31
N THR A 99 -2.27 -7.12 9.34
CA THR A 99 -2.63 -7.82 10.58
C THR A 99 -1.51 -7.74 11.61
N ASP A 100 -0.26 -7.92 11.19
CA ASP A 100 0.90 -7.75 12.05
C ASP A 100 1.01 -6.30 12.57
N HIS A 101 0.86 -5.32 11.67
CA HIS A 101 0.86 -3.91 12.01
C HIS A 101 -0.25 -3.56 13.03
N CYS A 102 -1.50 -3.94 12.79
CA CYS A 102 -2.61 -3.65 13.70
C CYS A 102 -2.39 -4.28 15.08
N GLN A 103 -1.94 -5.54 15.11
CA GLN A 103 -1.62 -6.22 16.36
C GLN A 103 -0.52 -5.48 17.13
N PHE A 104 0.52 -5.02 16.44
CA PHE A 104 1.61 -4.28 17.05
C PHE A 104 1.17 -2.88 17.51
N ALA A 105 0.41 -2.15 16.70
CA ALA A 105 -0.17 -0.86 17.03
C ALA A 105 -1.04 -0.92 18.29
N ILE A 106 -1.93 -1.92 18.38
CA ILE A 106 -2.77 -2.15 19.57
C ILE A 106 -1.92 -2.44 20.81
N LYS A 107 -0.93 -3.32 20.70
CA LYS A 107 -0.01 -3.63 21.81
C LYS A 107 0.75 -2.40 22.30
N ARG A 108 1.29 -1.61 21.37
CA ARG A 108 2.00 -0.36 21.70
C ARG A 108 1.08 0.64 22.39
N PHE A 109 -0.14 0.80 21.89
CA PHE A 109 -1.10 1.70 22.47
C PHE A 109 -1.48 1.31 23.91
N GLN A 110 -1.67 0.01 24.16
CA GLN A 110 -1.89 -0.52 25.52
C GLN A 110 -0.70 -0.28 26.47
N GLN A 111 0.51 -0.15 25.91
CA GLN A 111 1.73 0.21 26.64
C GLN A 111 1.94 1.74 26.74
N ASN A 112 0.98 2.56 26.30
CA ASN A 112 1.06 4.01 26.20
C ASN A 112 2.22 4.52 25.32
N VAL A 113 2.64 3.71 24.35
CA VAL A 113 3.66 4.11 23.36
C VAL A 113 2.95 4.65 22.13
N LEU A 114 3.16 5.94 21.84
CA LEU A 114 2.65 6.61 20.66
C LEU A 114 3.77 6.75 19.62
N LEU A 115 3.46 6.45 18.37
CA LEU A 115 4.39 6.62 17.25
C LEU A 115 3.87 7.72 16.32
N PRO A 116 4.54 8.88 16.24
CA PRO A 116 4.16 9.91 15.27
C PRO A 116 4.47 9.45 13.84
N ASN A 117 3.62 9.85 12.89
CA ASN A 117 3.84 9.63 11.47
C ASN A 117 4.31 10.94 10.81
N PRO A 118 5.59 11.06 10.43
CA PRO A 118 6.14 12.30 9.86
C PRO A 118 5.60 12.61 8.46
N LEU A 119 4.95 11.65 7.79
CA LEU A 119 4.40 11.79 6.44
C LEU A 119 2.87 11.93 6.46
N LEU A 120 2.23 12.07 7.62
CA LEU A 120 0.76 12.02 7.74
C LEU A 120 0.05 12.98 6.77
N TRP A 121 0.51 14.23 6.70
CA TRP A 121 -0.05 15.26 5.82
C TRP A 121 0.19 14.95 4.35
N ASP A 122 1.37 14.42 4.00
CA ASP A 122 1.69 14.05 2.63
C ASP A 122 0.84 12.86 2.18
N ILE A 123 0.64 11.87 3.05
CA ILE A 123 -0.19 10.70 2.78
C ILE A 123 -1.65 11.13 2.57
N GLN A 124 -2.18 12.00 3.43
CA GLN A 124 -3.54 12.54 3.29
C GLN A 124 -3.76 13.19 1.92
N ARG A 125 -2.76 13.95 1.46
CA ARG A 125 -2.81 14.68 0.21
C ARG A 125 -2.58 13.81 -1.02
N LEU A 126 -1.60 12.92 -0.97
CA LEU A 126 -1.15 12.12 -2.12
C LEU A 126 -1.96 10.83 -2.29
N TYR A 127 -2.53 10.30 -1.21
CA TYR A 127 -3.29 9.06 -1.17
C TYR A 127 -4.63 9.24 -0.42
N PRO A 128 -5.50 10.17 -0.88
CA PRO A 128 -6.70 10.54 -0.13
C PRO A 128 -7.69 9.39 0.06
N LYS A 129 -7.76 8.45 -0.90
CA LYS A 129 -8.65 7.28 -0.82
C LYS A 129 -8.17 6.29 0.24
N GLU A 130 -6.87 6.03 0.26
CA GLU A 130 -6.20 5.14 1.20
C GLU A 130 -6.20 5.76 2.61
N PHE A 131 -6.04 7.09 2.72
CA PHE A 131 -6.16 7.82 3.98
C PHE A 131 -7.56 7.73 4.57
N GLN A 132 -8.60 7.96 3.75
CA GLN A 132 -9.99 7.81 4.19
C GLN A 132 -10.28 6.37 4.68
N LEU A 133 -9.76 5.36 3.98
CA LEU A 133 -9.85 3.97 4.42
C LEU A 133 -9.11 3.73 5.74
N GLY A 134 -8.00 4.42 5.99
CA GLY A 134 -7.30 4.39 7.28
C GLY A 134 -8.14 4.98 8.42
N GLU A 135 -8.87 6.07 8.17
CA GLU A 135 -9.80 6.64 9.16
C GLU A 135 -10.94 5.66 9.49
N GLU A 136 -11.51 5.03 8.47
CA GLU A 136 -12.54 4.01 8.66
C GLU A 136 -12.00 2.75 9.34
N ALA A 137 -10.76 2.37 9.06
CA ALA A 137 -10.08 1.26 9.72
C ALA A 137 -9.95 1.52 11.23
N LEU A 138 -9.57 2.73 11.64
CA LEU A 138 -9.55 3.12 13.05
C LEU A 138 -10.93 3.03 13.69
N ALA A 139 -11.98 3.52 13.01
CA ALA A 139 -13.35 3.42 13.50
C ALA A 139 -13.81 1.96 13.66
N ILE A 140 -13.39 1.08 12.74
CA ILE A 140 -13.66 -0.36 12.82
C ILE A 140 -12.92 -0.99 14.02
N ILE A 141 -11.66 -0.62 14.24
CA ILE A 141 -10.84 -1.08 15.38
C ILE A 141 -11.46 -0.64 16.71
N ASP A 142 -11.84 0.64 16.85
CA ASP A 142 -12.49 1.15 18.05
C ASP A 142 -13.79 0.38 18.34
N LYS A 143 -14.66 0.28 17.33
CA LYS A 143 -15.97 -0.38 17.50
C LYS A 143 -15.86 -1.87 17.85
N ARG A 144 -14.88 -2.59 17.30
CA ARG A 144 -14.78 -4.05 17.47
C ARG A 144 -13.90 -4.47 18.64
N LEU A 145 -12.87 -3.68 18.95
CA LEU A 145 -11.84 -4.04 19.92
C LEU A 145 -11.80 -3.09 21.13
N GLY A 146 -12.53 -1.96 21.08
CA GLY A 146 -12.53 -0.94 22.14
C GLY A 146 -11.20 -0.20 22.26
N VAL A 147 -10.44 -0.10 21.16
CA VAL A 147 -9.11 0.53 21.13
C VAL A 147 -9.13 1.78 20.25
N GLN A 148 -8.90 2.93 20.86
CA GLN A 148 -8.86 4.23 20.18
C GLN A 148 -7.43 4.60 19.80
N LEU A 149 -6.95 3.99 18.71
CA LEU A 149 -5.63 4.27 18.16
C LEU A 149 -5.49 5.74 17.69
N PRO A 150 -4.29 6.34 17.78
CA PRO A 150 -4.06 7.74 17.42
C PRO A 150 -4.16 7.96 15.90
N LYS A 151 -4.39 9.22 15.49
CA LYS A 151 -4.52 9.61 14.08
C LYS A 151 -3.32 9.25 13.21
N ASP A 152 -2.12 9.17 13.79
CA ASP A 152 -0.91 8.73 13.09
C ASP A 152 -1.04 7.33 12.45
N GLU A 153 -1.84 6.44 13.05
CA GLU A 153 -2.10 5.10 12.52
C GLU A 153 -2.95 5.14 11.24
N VAL A 154 -3.70 6.22 10.96
CA VAL A 154 -4.34 6.43 9.64
C VAL A 154 -3.28 6.39 8.55
N GLY A 155 -2.17 7.12 8.78
CA GLY A 155 -1.08 7.21 7.82
C GLY A 155 -0.42 5.85 7.61
N PHE A 156 -0.13 5.11 8.68
CA PHE A 156 0.49 3.79 8.55
C PHE A 156 -0.42 2.77 7.84
N ILE A 157 -1.72 2.73 8.16
CA ILE A 157 -2.69 1.86 7.48
C ILE A 157 -2.78 2.22 6.00
N ALA A 158 -2.88 3.51 5.67
CA ALA A 158 -2.91 3.96 4.27
C ALA A 158 -1.67 3.50 3.49
N MET A 159 -0.49 3.54 4.10
CA MET A 159 0.76 3.09 3.47
C MET A 159 0.77 1.58 3.20
N HIS A 160 0.23 0.77 4.12
CA HIS A 160 0.02 -0.67 3.87
C HIS A 160 -0.90 -0.91 2.66
N LEU A 161 -1.98 -0.14 2.54
CA LEU A 161 -2.89 -0.25 1.39
C LEU A 161 -2.20 0.13 0.07
N VAL A 162 -1.43 1.22 0.05
CA VAL A 162 -0.67 1.65 -1.14
C VAL A 162 0.37 0.59 -1.53
N SER A 163 1.12 0.06 -0.57
CA SER A 163 2.09 -1.03 -0.78
C SER A 163 1.42 -2.25 -1.43
N ALA A 164 0.26 -2.65 -0.94
CA ALA A 164 -0.49 -3.78 -1.48
C ALA A 164 -1.07 -3.56 -2.89
N GLN A 165 -1.31 -2.31 -3.31
CA GLN A 165 -1.67 -2.01 -4.70
C GLN A 165 -0.47 -2.07 -5.64
N MET A 166 0.70 -1.61 -5.17
CA MET A 166 1.90 -1.46 -6.00
C MET A 166 2.80 -2.69 -6.01
N SER A 167 2.46 -3.74 -5.25
CA SER A 167 3.26 -4.96 -5.16
C SER A 167 4.65 -4.81 -4.51
N GLY A 168 4.88 -3.75 -3.73
CA GLY A 168 6.12 -3.56 -2.96
C GLY A 168 5.89 -3.47 -1.45
N ASN A 169 6.86 -2.97 -0.69
CA ASN A 169 6.83 -2.92 0.78
C ASN A 169 6.57 -1.50 1.32
N MET A 170 6.45 -1.34 2.65
CA MET A 170 6.15 -0.04 3.28
C MET A 170 7.31 0.98 3.19
N GLU A 171 8.56 0.52 3.27
CA GLU A 171 9.75 1.38 3.11
C GLU A 171 9.77 2.01 1.73
N ASP A 172 9.38 1.24 0.70
CA ASP A 172 9.24 1.71 -0.67
C ASP A 172 8.20 2.84 -0.75
N VAL A 173 7.05 2.69 -0.07
CA VAL A 173 6.01 3.73 -0.07
C VAL A 173 6.48 5.00 0.61
N ALA A 174 7.21 4.92 1.73
CA ALA A 174 7.73 6.10 2.43
C ALA A 174 8.73 6.86 1.55
N GLY A 175 9.66 6.13 0.92
CA GLY A 175 10.61 6.69 -0.04
C GLY A 175 9.92 7.33 -1.25
N VAL A 176 8.88 6.69 -1.79
CA VAL A 176 8.09 7.23 -2.91
C VAL A 176 7.36 8.50 -2.49
N THR A 177 6.70 8.50 -1.34
CA THR A 177 5.97 9.67 -0.81
C THR A 177 6.91 10.87 -0.63
N GLN A 178 8.10 10.61 -0.07
CA GLN A 178 9.15 11.61 0.09
C GLN A 178 9.58 12.22 -1.25
N LEU A 179 9.92 11.38 -2.23
CA LEU A 179 10.38 11.83 -3.54
C LEU A 179 9.27 12.61 -4.27
N MET A 180 8.02 12.16 -4.19
CA MET A 180 6.88 12.89 -4.74
C MET A 180 6.74 14.29 -4.14
N ARG A 181 6.86 14.41 -2.81
CA ARG A 181 6.80 15.70 -2.11
C ARG A 181 7.90 16.64 -2.58
N GLU A 182 9.12 16.17 -2.70
CA GLU A 182 10.27 16.97 -3.16
C GLU A 182 10.10 17.43 -4.62
N MET A 183 9.63 16.55 -5.50
CA MET A 183 9.33 16.92 -6.89
C MET A 183 8.21 17.97 -6.98
N LEU A 184 7.13 17.81 -6.22
CA LEU A 184 6.05 18.81 -6.13
C LEU A 184 6.57 20.15 -5.59
N GLN A 185 7.46 20.13 -4.60
CA GLN A 185 8.08 21.36 -4.09
C GLN A 185 8.93 22.06 -5.15
N LEU A 186 9.76 21.32 -5.90
CA LEU A 186 10.57 21.89 -6.99
C LEU A 186 9.70 22.55 -8.06
N ILE A 187 8.62 21.89 -8.48
CA ILE A 187 7.66 22.43 -9.45
C ILE A 187 6.98 23.68 -8.88
N LYS A 188 6.51 23.61 -7.63
CA LYS A 188 5.87 24.72 -6.92
C LYS A 188 6.77 25.95 -6.88
N PHE A 189 8.02 25.80 -6.47
CA PHE A 189 8.96 26.92 -6.34
C PHE A 189 9.36 27.50 -7.70
N GLN A 190 9.55 26.66 -8.72
CA GLN A 190 9.92 27.12 -10.06
C GLN A 190 8.84 28.02 -10.68
N PHE A 191 7.57 27.72 -10.44
CA PHE A 191 6.44 28.39 -11.07
C PHE A 191 5.59 29.23 -10.11
N SER A 192 5.98 29.33 -8.84
CA SER A 192 5.21 29.99 -7.78
C SER A 192 3.74 29.51 -7.70
N LEU A 193 3.51 28.21 -7.86
CA LEU A 193 2.16 27.63 -7.96
C LEU A 193 1.49 27.48 -6.59
N ASN A 194 0.16 27.56 -6.59
CA ASN A 194 -0.67 27.13 -5.48
C ASN A 194 -1.59 26.00 -5.96
N TYR A 195 -1.14 24.75 -5.81
CA TYR A 195 -1.85 23.59 -6.34
C TYR A 195 -3.33 23.55 -5.94
N GLN A 196 -4.19 23.47 -6.95
CA GLN A 196 -5.60 23.11 -6.80
C GLN A 196 -5.71 21.59 -6.77
N GLU A 197 -5.76 21.00 -5.57
CA GLU A 197 -5.61 19.55 -5.37
C GLU A 197 -6.78 18.72 -5.93
N GLU A 198 -7.92 19.38 -6.13
CA GLU A 198 -9.14 18.80 -6.69
C GLU A 198 -9.13 18.77 -8.23
N CYS A 199 -8.23 19.53 -8.87
CA CYS A 199 -8.17 19.64 -10.33
C CYS A 199 -7.56 18.39 -10.97
N LEU A 200 -8.12 18.00 -12.12
CA LEU A 200 -7.69 16.81 -12.86
C LEU A 200 -6.22 16.86 -13.30
N SER A 201 -5.69 18.05 -13.61
CA SER A 201 -4.28 18.22 -13.98
C SER A 201 -3.35 17.86 -12.82
N TYR A 202 -3.68 18.29 -11.60
CA TYR A 202 -2.92 18.01 -10.40
C TYR A 202 -2.99 16.53 -10.06
N GLN A 203 -4.18 15.93 -10.09
CA GLN A 203 -4.35 14.50 -9.84
C GLN A 203 -3.57 13.65 -10.85
N ARG A 204 -3.55 14.06 -12.13
CA ARG A 204 -2.70 13.41 -13.15
C ARG A 204 -1.22 13.58 -12.87
N LEU A 205 -0.77 14.79 -12.53
CA LEU A 205 0.62 15.03 -12.14
C LEU A 205 1.01 14.11 -10.98
N VAL A 206 0.24 14.09 -9.89
CA VAL A 206 0.48 13.23 -8.73
C VAL A 206 0.54 11.76 -9.11
N THR A 207 -0.36 11.29 -9.98
CA THR A 207 -0.36 9.92 -10.49
C THR A 207 0.93 9.62 -11.27
N HIS A 208 1.34 10.51 -12.17
CA HIS A 208 2.59 10.35 -12.91
C HIS A 208 3.82 10.38 -12.01
N LEU A 209 3.85 11.26 -11.00
CA LEU A 209 4.92 11.30 -10.01
C LEU A 209 4.97 10.01 -9.18
N LYS A 210 3.82 9.47 -8.76
CA LYS A 210 3.75 8.18 -8.04
C LYS A 210 4.43 7.07 -8.81
N PHE A 211 4.06 6.88 -10.08
CA PHE A 211 4.65 5.83 -10.91
C PHE A 211 6.12 6.10 -11.27
N LEU A 212 6.50 7.35 -11.49
CA LEU A 212 7.90 7.73 -11.73
C LEU A 212 8.76 7.41 -10.50
N SER A 213 8.33 7.84 -9.31
CA SER A 213 9.02 7.57 -8.05
C SER A 213 9.14 6.07 -7.78
N TRP A 214 8.08 5.31 -8.02
CA TRP A 214 8.10 3.85 -7.87
C TRP A 214 9.18 3.20 -8.75
N ARG A 215 9.19 3.53 -10.05
CA ARG A 215 10.20 3.02 -10.99
C ARG A 215 11.64 3.41 -10.62
N ILE A 216 11.83 4.67 -10.20
CA ILE A 216 13.15 5.17 -9.79
C ILE A 216 13.68 4.38 -8.60
N LEU A 217 12.84 4.09 -7.60
CA LEU A 217 13.25 3.33 -6.42
C LEU A 217 13.42 1.83 -6.72
N GLU A 218 12.57 1.25 -7.56
CA GLU A 218 12.67 -0.15 -8.01
C GLU A 218 13.74 -0.42 -9.10
N HIS A 219 14.50 0.60 -9.51
CA HIS A 219 15.53 0.50 -10.56
C HIS A 219 15.00 0.11 -11.95
N ALA A 220 13.72 0.34 -12.23
CA ALA A 220 13.14 0.05 -13.54
C ALA A 220 13.33 1.26 -14.48
N SER A 221 13.97 1.06 -15.64
CA SER A 221 14.09 2.10 -16.67
C SER A 221 13.18 1.84 -17.87
N ILE A 222 12.52 2.89 -18.37
CA ILE A 222 11.78 2.82 -19.62
C ILE A 222 12.73 3.21 -20.76
N ASN A 223 13.04 2.24 -21.62
CA ASN A 223 13.69 2.47 -22.91
C ASN A 223 12.60 2.66 -23.96
N ASP A 224 12.10 3.89 -24.06
CA ASP A 224 11.29 4.31 -25.21
C ASP A 224 11.87 5.61 -25.75
N SER A 225 12.07 5.68 -27.05
CA SER A 225 12.92 6.69 -27.70
C SER A 225 12.26 7.21 -28.96
N ASP A 226 11.17 7.98 -28.81
CA ASP A 226 10.69 8.86 -29.87
C ASP A 226 11.35 10.24 -29.72
N GLU A 227 12.51 10.42 -30.34
CA GLU A 227 13.25 11.69 -30.32
C GLU A 227 12.47 12.84 -30.94
N SER A 228 11.63 12.54 -31.95
CA SER A 228 10.85 13.57 -32.66
C SER A 228 9.79 14.18 -31.73
N LEU A 229 9.11 13.33 -30.96
CA LEU A 229 8.12 13.76 -29.98
C LEU A 229 8.78 14.50 -28.82
N GLN A 230 9.93 14.03 -28.34
CA GLN A 230 10.70 14.70 -27.28
C GLN A 230 11.09 16.12 -27.69
N GLN A 231 11.60 16.28 -28.92
CA GLN A 231 11.99 17.58 -29.44
C GLN A 231 10.78 18.51 -29.59
N ALA A 232 9.64 17.99 -30.06
CA ALA A 232 8.40 18.76 -30.16
C ALA A 232 7.93 19.26 -28.78
N VAL A 233 7.96 18.41 -27.75
CA VAL A 233 7.60 18.78 -26.37
C VAL A 233 8.56 19.84 -25.82
N LYS A 234 9.87 19.67 -26.03
CA LYS A 234 10.89 20.63 -25.60
C LYS A 234 10.70 22.01 -26.24
N GLN A 235 10.36 22.05 -27.52
CA GLN A 235 10.11 23.31 -28.25
C GLN A 235 8.78 23.96 -27.83
N ASN A 236 7.73 23.16 -27.66
CA ASN A 236 6.40 23.69 -27.34
C ASN A 236 6.26 24.10 -25.87
N TYR A 237 6.93 23.41 -24.94
CA TYR A 237 6.83 23.62 -23.48
C TYR A 237 8.20 23.86 -22.82
N PRO A 238 8.95 24.89 -23.25
CA PRO A 238 10.35 25.08 -22.85
C PRO A 238 10.53 25.30 -21.34
N GLN A 239 9.60 26.01 -20.70
CA GLN A 239 9.66 26.25 -19.26
C GLN A 239 9.41 24.96 -18.45
N ALA A 240 8.38 24.19 -18.82
CA ALA A 240 8.08 22.91 -18.17
C ALA A 240 9.20 21.88 -18.41
N TRP A 241 9.78 21.86 -19.61
CA TRP A 241 10.95 21.04 -19.93
C TRP A 241 12.14 21.37 -19.02
N GLN A 242 12.48 22.64 -18.87
CA GLN A 242 13.55 23.07 -17.98
C GLN A 242 13.30 22.65 -16.52
N CYS A 243 12.05 22.72 -16.05
CA CYS A 243 11.69 22.22 -14.73
C CYS A 243 11.89 20.69 -14.62
N ALA A 244 11.49 19.94 -15.64
CA ALA A 244 11.68 18.49 -15.68
C ALA A 244 13.18 18.10 -15.70
N GLU A 245 14.02 18.82 -16.44
CA GLU A 245 15.48 18.62 -16.42
C GLU A 245 16.08 18.90 -15.03
N ARG A 246 15.62 19.95 -14.35
CA ARG A 246 16.06 20.24 -12.97
C ARG A 246 15.67 19.13 -11.99
N ILE A 247 14.47 18.56 -12.13
CA ILE A 247 14.02 17.42 -11.33
C ILE A 247 14.88 16.19 -11.64
N ALA A 248 15.22 15.95 -12.91
CA ALA A 248 16.10 14.85 -13.30
C ALA A 248 17.51 15.01 -12.71
N ILE A 249 18.07 16.23 -12.68
CA ILE A 249 19.35 16.52 -12.03
C ILE A 249 19.26 16.26 -10.52
N PHE A 250 18.20 16.76 -9.88
CA PHE A 250 17.95 16.53 -8.45
C PHE A 250 17.94 15.03 -8.11
N ILE A 251 17.19 14.24 -8.89
CA ILE A 251 17.11 12.79 -8.74
C ILE A 251 18.47 12.12 -9.03
N GLY A 252 19.24 12.62 -10.00
CA GLY A 252 20.61 12.16 -10.22
C GLY A 252 21.52 12.34 -9.01
N LEU A 253 21.41 13.49 -8.33
CA LEU A 253 22.28 13.85 -7.20
C LEU A 253 21.88 13.18 -5.89
N GLN A 254 20.60 13.16 -5.54
CA GLN A 254 20.11 12.59 -4.28
C GLN A 254 19.83 11.08 -4.40
N TYR A 255 19.24 10.71 -5.53
CA TYR A 255 18.83 9.37 -5.97
C TYR A 255 19.97 8.45 -6.37
N GLN A 256 21.04 9.02 -6.95
CA GLN A 256 21.99 8.29 -7.81
C GLN A 256 21.28 7.53 -8.94
N ARG A 257 20.24 8.15 -9.52
CA ARG A 257 19.36 7.55 -10.53
C ARG A 257 19.32 8.40 -11.79
N LYS A 258 19.32 7.72 -12.94
CA LYS A 258 19.15 8.37 -14.24
C LYS A 258 17.69 8.30 -14.66
N ILE A 259 17.15 9.44 -15.05
CA ILE A 259 15.83 9.54 -15.66
C ILE A 259 16.00 9.54 -17.17
N SER A 260 15.17 8.77 -17.88
CA SER A 260 15.26 8.70 -19.34
C SER A 260 14.71 9.97 -20.01
N PRO A 261 15.14 10.30 -21.24
CA PRO A 261 14.57 11.43 -21.98
C PRO A 261 13.04 11.34 -22.16
N ALA A 262 12.50 10.13 -22.30
CA ALA A 262 11.05 9.91 -22.35
C ALA A 262 10.37 10.28 -21.03
N GLU A 263 10.96 9.94 -19.88
CA GLU A 263 10.43 10.32 -18.58
C GLU A 263 10.49 11.84 -18.35
N ILE A 264 11.56 12.51 -18.79
CA ILE A 264 11.64 13.98 -18.80
C ILE A 264 10.51 14.58 -19.63
N MET A 265 10.26 14.03 -20.82
CA MET A 265 9.17 14.45 -21.70
C MET A 265 7.79 14.30 -21.04
N PHE A 266 7.48 13.12 -20.49
CA PHE A 266 6.20 12.88 -19.80
C PHE A 266 6.03 13.79 -18.58
N LEU A 267 7.10 14.04 -17.84
CA LEU A 267 7.09 14.96 -16.71
C LEU A 267 6.82 16.39 -17.17
N ALA A 268 7.49 16.85 -18.24
CA ALA A 268 7.29 18.19 -18.81
C ALA A 268 5.83 18.41 -19.27
N ILE A 269 5.21 17.41 -19.92
CA ILE A 269 3.80 17.48 -20.34
C ILE A 269 2.87 17.68 -19.14
N ASN A 270 3.09 16.93 -18.05
CA ASN A 270 2.24 17.02 -16.87
C ASN A 270 2.45 18.32 -16.08
N ILE A 271 3.70 18.78 -15.97
CA ILE A 271 4.03 20.09 -15.39
C ILE A 271 3.34 21.20 -16.18
N GLU A 272 3.42 21.17 -17.52
CA GLU A 272 2.83 22.22 -18.36
C GLU A 272 1.31 22.29 -18.18
N ARG A 273 0.62 21.16 -18.05
CA ARG A 273 -0.84 21.13 -17.81
C ARG A 273 -1.22 21.85 -16.53
N VAL A 274 -0.51 21.59 -15.43
CA VAL A 274 -0.77 22.27 -14.15
C VAL A 274 -0.39 23.74 -14.23
N ARG A 275 0.72 24.06 -14.92
CA ARG A 275 1.19 25.44 -15.12
C ARG A 275 0.18 26.30 -15.88
N LYS A 276 -0.48 25.76 -16.92
CA LYS A 276 -1.46 26.52 -17.73
C LYS A 276 -2.78 26.82 -17.03
N GLU A 277 -3.07 26.14 -15.93
CA GLU A 277 -4.26 26.39 -15.12
C GLU A 277 -4.06 27.54 -14.11
N HIS A 278 -2.84 28.12 -14.07
CA HIS A 278 -2.43 29.24 -13.23
C HIS A 278 -1.85 30.37 -14.07
#